data_AF-A0A925I0H6-F1
#
_entry.id   AF-A0A925I0H6-F1
#
_cell.length_a   1.000
_cell.length_b   1.000
_cell.length_c   1.000
_cell.angle_alpha   90.00
_cell.angle_beta   90.00
_cell.angle_gamma   90.00
#
_symmetry.space_group_name_H-M   'P 1'
#
loop_
_entity.id
_entity.type
_entity.pdbx_description
1 polymer ?
#
loop_
_entity_poly.entity_id
_entity_poly.type
_entity_poly.pdbx_seq_one_letter_code
_entity_poly.pdbx_strand_id
1 'polypeptide(L)'
;MPHEVTLINGDGTGPELAAAARMCIDSTGVKINWDIQEAGVDIMAKNGGNPLPDSVLASVRKTKCALKAPITTPVGTGFRSINVHLRQELGRFACIRPC
;
A
#
# COMPACT_ATOMS: atom_id res chain seq x y z
N MET A 1 9.78 -13.62 -16.97
CA MET A 1 9.19 -12.27 -17.15
C MET A 1 9.14 -11.60 -15.78
N PRO A 2 9.33 -10.28 -15.65
CA PRO A 2 9.23 -9.60 -14.36
C PRO A 2 7.81 -9.72 -13.79
N HIS A 3 7.71 -9.75 -12.46
CA HIS A 3 6.43 -9.69 -11.75
C HIS A 3 6.00 -8.23 -11.59
N GLU A 4 4.74 -7.91 -11.84
CA GLU A 4 4.18 -6.58 -11.59
C GLU A 4 3.63 -6.53 -10.16
N VAL A 5 4.15 -5.61 -9.34
CA VAL A 5 3.75 -5.51 -7.92
C VAL A 5 3.57 -4.05 -7.53
N THR A 6 2.44 -3.73 -6.90
CA THR A 6 2.24 -2.39 -6.32
C THR A 6 3.02 -2.29 -5.01
N LEU A 7 3.81 -1.23 -4.84
CA LEU A 7 4.43 -0.89 -3.56
C LEU A 7 3.73 0.34 -2.98
N ILE A 8 3.10 0.21 -1.82
CA ILE A 8 2.45 1.33 -1.12
C ILE A 8 3.33 1.75 0.07
N ASN A 9 3.90 2.95 0.01
CA ASN A 9 4.88 3.43 1.00
C ASN A 9 4.29 3.67 2.39
N GLY A 10 3.00 4.00 2.48
CA GLY A 10 2.32 4.27 3.74
C GLY A 10 2.81 5.53 4.46
N ASP A 11 2.57 5.59 5.77
CA ASP A 11 2.78 6.78 6.62
C ASP A 11 3.81 6.50 7.74
N GLY A 12 4.32 7.57 8.35
CA GLY A 12 5.20 7.48 9.52
C GLY A 12 6.49 6.74 9.21
N THR A 13 6.75 5.60 9.88
CA THR A 13 7.91 4.73 9.58
C THR A 13 7.73 3.92 8.28
N GLY A 14 6.57 4.00 7.64
CA GLY A 14 6.21 3.24 6.44
C GLY A 14 7.23 3.32 5.30
N PRO A 15 7.63 4.53 4.84
CA PRO A 15 8.57 4.67 3.72
C PRO A 15 9.92 3.98 3.96
N GLU A 16 10.46 4.08 5.18
CA GLU A 16 11.72 3.42 5.55
C GLU A 16 11.57 1.89 5.54
N LEU A 17 10.47 1.37 6.10
CA LEU A 17 10.16 -0.06 6.10
C LEU A 17 9.93 -0.61 4.69
N ALA A 18 9.23 0.14 3.84
CA ALA A 18 8.98 -0.23 2.44
C ALA A 18 10.29 -0.30 1.65
N ALA A 19 11.18 0.69 1.83
CA ALA A 19 12.50 0.71 1.19
C ALA A 19 13.37 -0.47 1.63
N ALA A 20 13.41 -0.77 2.95
CA ALA A 20 14.14 -1.90 3.49
C ALA A 20 13.59 -3.24 2.98
N ALA A 21 12.27 -3.43 2.98
CA ALA A 21 11.64 -4.64 2.47
C ALA A 21 11.94 -4.85 0.97
N ARG A 22 11.83 -3.78 0.17
CA ARG A 22 12.16 -3.81 -1.26
C ARG A 22 13.62 -4.21 -1.47
N MET A 23 14.56 -3.61 -0.73
CA MET A 23 15.99 -3.93 -0.83
C MET A 23 16.25 -5.42 -0.56
N CYS A 24 15.65 -5.99 0.47
CA CYS A 24 15.77 -7.42 0.77
C CYS A 24 15.20 -8.30 -0.35
N ILE A 25 14.03 -7.95 -0.89
CA ILE A 25 13.39 -8.70 -1.97
C ILE A 25 14.21 -8.62 -3.26
N ASP A 26 14.65 -7.43 -3.66
CA ASP A 26 15.44 -7.22 -4.87
C ASP A 26 16.78 -7.99 -4.80
N SER A 27 17.36 -8.11 -3.60
CA SER A 27 18.60 -8.86 -3.36
C SER A 27 18.46 -10.37 -3.60
N THR A 28 17.24 -10.91 -3.66
CA THR A 28 16.99 -12.32 -4.02
C THR A 28 17.23 -12.61 -5.50
N GLY A 29 17.36 -11.57 -6.34
CA GLY A 29 17.47 -11.68 -7.79
C GLY A 29 16.15 -11.90 -8.52
N VAL A 30 15.02 -11.94 -7.79
CA VAL A 30 13.70 -12.00 -8.40
C VAL A 30 13.42 -10.68 -9.15
N LYS A 31 12.90 -10.76 -10.37
CA LYS A 31 12.64 -9.58 -11.19
C LYS A 31 11.25 -9.03 -10.89
N ILE A 32 11.18 -7.85 -10.29
CA ILE A 32 9.91 -7.16 -9.97
C ILE A 32 9.91 -5.78 -10.61
N ASN A 33 8.83 -5.46 -11.32
CA ASN A 33 8.49 -4.11 -11.74
C ASN A 33 7.59 -3.51 -10.65
N TRP A 34 8.19 -2.62 -9.87
CA TRP A 34 7.51 -1.94 -8.77
C TRP A 34 6.69 -0.75 -9.29
N ASP A 35 5.36 -0.81 -9.12
CA ASP A 35 4.47 0.33 -9.29
C ASP A 35 4.32 1.04 -7.94
N ILE A 36 5.06 2.12 -7.74
CA ILE A 36 5.13 2.82 -6.46
C ILE A 36 3.93 3.77 -6.33
N GLN A 37 3.16 3.58 -5.26
CA GLN A 37 1.96 4.32 -4.95
C GLN A 37 2.03 4.92 -3.54
N GLU A 38 1.37 6.05 -3.34
CA GLU A 38 1.30 6.73 -2.06
C GLU A 38 -0.14 6.70 -1.53
N ALA A 39 -0.30 6.31 -0.27
CA ALA A 39 -1.58 6.28 0.41
C ALA A 39 -1.35 6.57 1.89
N GLY A 40 -2.27 7.30 2.51
CA GLY A 40 -2.16 7.71 3.90
C GLY A 40 -2.41 9.19 4.15
N VAL A 41 -2.26 9.57 5.40
CA VAL A 41 -2.51 10.94 5.88
C VAL A 41 -1.41 11.90 5.44
N ASP A 42 -0.17 11.42 5.31
CA ASP A 42 0.99 12.26 4.99
C ASP A 42 0.90 12.83 3.56
N ILE A 43 0.14 12.16 2.70
CA ILE A 43 -0.11 12.54 1.30
C ILE A 43 -1.53 13.08 1.06
N MET A 44 -2.40 13.04 2.08
CA MET A 44 -3.79 13.47 1.98
C MET A 44 -3.91 14.94 1.57
N ALA A 45 -3.04 15.81 2.12
CA ALA A 45 -3.00 17.23 1.77
C ALA A 45 -2.63 17.46 0.29
N LYS A 46 -1.78 16.59 -0.28
CA LYS A 46 -1.38 16.64 -1.69
C LYS A 46 -2.46 16.10 -2.63
N ASN A 47 -3.36 15.26 -2.11
CA ASN A 47 -4.40 14.56 -2.88
C ASN A 47 -5.81 15.09 -2.59
N GLY A 48 -5.95 16.40 -2.34
CA GLY A 48 -7.26 17.04 -2.21
C GLY A 48 -8.10 16.53 -1.04
N GLY A 49 -7.45 16.06 0.03
CA GLY A 49 -8.16 15.51 1.20
C GLY A 49 -8.46 14.01 1.09
N ASN A 50 -8.08 13.34 0.00
CA ASN A 50 -8.28 11.90 -0.14
C ASN A 50 -7.04 11.11 0.32
N PRO A 51 -7.12 10.34 1.42
CA PRO A 51 -6.00 9.54 1.90
C PRO A 51 -5.84 8.19 1.17
N LEU A 52 -6.79 7.79 0.33
CA LEU A 52 -6.67 6.64 -0.57
C LEU A 52 -7.01 7.05 -2.01
N PRO A 53 -6.05 7.58 -2.77
CA PRO A 53 -6.26 7.94 -4.17
C PRO A 53 -6.72 6.74 -5.01
N ASP A 54 -7.59 7.00 -6.00
CA ASP A 54 -8.09 5.95 -6.91
C ASP A 54 -6.98 5.26 -7.71
N SER A 55 -5.86 5.96 -7.94
CA SER A 55 -4.67 5.40 -8.58
C SER A 55 -4.13 4.18 -7.84
N VAL A 56 -4.21 4.18 -6.50
CA VAL A 56 -3.78 3.06 -5.66
C VAL A 56 -4.64 1.84 -5.94
N LEU A 57 -5.96 2.00 -5.94
CA LEU A 57 -6.90 0.92 -6.24
C LEU A 57 -6.73 0.42 -7.68
N ALA A 58 -6.56 1.32 -8.63
CA ALA A 58 -6.32 0.97 -10.04
C ALA A 58 -5.02 0.17 -10.21
N SER A 59 -3.94 0.61 -9.55
CA SER A 59 -2.64 -0.06 -9.56
C SER A 59 -2.72 -1.48 -8.96
N VAL A 60 -3.33 -1.64 -7.79
CA VAL A 60 -3.49 -2.97 -7.17
C VAL A 60 -4.41 -3.86 -8.01
N ARG A 61 -5.45 -3.30 -8.64
CA ARG A 61 -6.31 -4.04 -9.58
C ARG A 61 -5.56 -4.45 -10.85
N LYS A 62 -4.59 -3.68 -11.32
CA LYS A 62 -3.76 -4.01 -12.49
C LYS A 62 -2.74 -5.09 -12.15
N THR A 63 -1.97 -4.89 -11.09
CA THR A 63 -0.85 -5.76 -10.68
C THR A 63 -1.32 -7.04 -9.96
N LYS A 64 -2.52 -7.03 -9.36
CA LYS A 64 -3.09 -8.13 -8.56
C LYS A 64 -2.30 -8.51 -7.30
N CYS A 65 -1.16 -7.86 -7.06
CA CYS A 65 -0.26 -8.09 -5.94
C CYS A 65 0.21 -6.74 -5.39
N ALA A 66 0.18 -6.59 -4.07
CA ALA A 66 0.62 -5.37 -3.41
C ALA A 66 1.42 -5.68 -2.14
N LEU A 67 2.57 -5.02 -2.00
CA LEU A 67 3.29 -4.89 -0.75
C LEU A 67 2.98 -3.50 -0.18
N LYS A 68 2.48 -3.44 1.06
CA LYS A 68 2.13 -2.16 1.68
C LYS A 68 2.69 -2.00 3.09
N ALA A 69 3.37 -0.88 3.32
CA ALA A 69 3.78 -0.49 4.66
C ALA A 69 2.57 -0.12 5.54
N PRO A 70 2.76 0.15 6.84
CA PRO A 70 1.71 0.68 7.70
C PRO A 70 1.14 2.01 7.18
N ILE A 71 -0.18 2.18 7.27
CA ILE A 71 -0.88 3.40 6.87
C ILE A 71 -1.65 3.91 8.09
N THR A 72 -1.45 5.17 8.43
CA THR A 72 -2.09 5.82 9.57
C THR A 72 -3.57 6.03 9.27
N THR A 73 -4.43 5.67 10.22
CA THR A 73 -5.85 6.02 10.19
C THR A 73 -6.10 7.04 11.31
N PRO A 74 -6.54 8.27 10.99
CA PRO A 74 -6.93 9.25 12.00
C PRO A 74 -8.03 8.68 12.91
N VAL A 75 -7.84 8.80 14.23
CA VAL A 75 -8.84 8.35 15.22
C VAL A 75 -9.82 9.50 15.50
N GLY A 76 -11.12 9.21 15.56
CA GLY A 76 -12.13 10.16 16.06
C GLY A 76 -12.62 11.23 15.08
N THR A 77 -12.06 11.30 13.87
CA THR A 77 -12.42 12.33 12.87
C THR A 77 -13.42 11.84 11.80
N GLY A 78 -14.05 10.67 12.01
CA GLY A 78 -15.06 10.13 11.09
C GLY A 78 -14.51 9.46 9.82
N PHE A 79 -13.19 9.34 9.66
CA PHE A 79 -12.60 8.65 8.51
C PHE A 79 -12.72 7.14 8.65
N ARG A 80 -13.14 6.49 7.55
CA ARG A 80 -13.09 5.03 7.42
C ARG A 80 -11.63 4.60 7.39
N SER A 81 -11.27 3.55 8.12
CA SER A 81 -9.90 3.04 8.07
C SER A 81 -9.50 2.69 6.63
N ILE A 82 -8.39 3.28 6.18
CA ILE A 82 -7.86 3.08 4.83
C ILE A 82 -7.56 1.60 4.60
N ASN A 83 -7.01 0.92 5.61
CA ASN A 83 -6.71 -0.51 5.55
C ASN A 83 -7.99 -1.35 5.37
N VAL A 84 -9.08 -0.98 6.05
CA VAL A 84 -10.37 -1.67 5.93
C VAL A 84 -11.00 -1.37 4.57
N HIS A 85 -10.99 -0.11 4.15
CA HIS A 85 -11.51 0.33 2.87
C HIS A 85 -10.81 -0.38 1.70
N LEU A 86 -9.48 -0.42 1.70
CA LEU A 86 -8.68 -1.11 0.68
C LEU A 86 -9.05 -2.60 0.56
N ARG A 87 -9.25 -3.30 1.68
CA ARG A 87 -9.66 -4.72 1.67
C ARG A 87 -11.05 -4.90 1.10
N GLN A 88 -11.99 -4.03 1.43
CA GLN A 88 -13.36 -4.09 0.95
C GLN A 88 -13.42 -3.82 -0.56
N GLU A 89 -12.77 -2.76 -1.04
CA GLU A 89 -12.72 -2.42 -2.47
C GLU A 89 -12.03 -3.48 -3.33
N LEU A 90 -11.09 -4.22 -2.75
CA LEU A 90 -10.36 -5.28 -3.44
C LEU A 90 -10.93 -6.68 -3.20
N GLY A 91 -12.01 -6.82 -2.42
CA GLY A 91 -12.62 -8.11 -2.08
C GLY A 91 -11.71 -9.06 -1.29
N ARG A 92 -10.81 -8.53 -0.44
CA ARG A 92 -9.86 -9.32 0.36
C ARG A 92 -10.50 -9.74 1.70
N PHE A 93 -11.14 -10.91 1.72
CA PHE A 93 -11.88 -11.42 2.88
C PHE A 93 -11.03 -12.22 3.88
N ALA A 94 -9.95 -12.88 3.43
CA ALA A 94 -9.08 -13.67 4.29
C ALA A 94 -7.88 -12.85 4.79
N CYS A 95 -7.61 -12.93 6.10
CA CYS A 95 -6.45 -12.31 6.75
C CYS A 95 -5.61 -13.42 7.39
N ILE A 96 -4.52 -13.82 6.72
CA ILE A 96 -3.64 -14.91 7.15
C ILE A 96 -2.44 -14.31 7.89
N ARG A 97 -2.14 -14.83 9.09
CA ARG A 97 -1.04 -14.36 9.96
C ARG A 97 -0.26 -15.57 10.52
N PRO A 98 0.79 -16.04 9.83
CA PRO A 98 1.65 -17.12 10.33
C PRO A 98 2.35 -16.72 11.64
N CYS A 99 2.58 -17.69 12.53
CA CYS A 99 3.31 -17.55 13.79
C CYS A 99 4.44 -18.57 13.90
#